data_AF-A0AAW8KQ74-F1
#
_entry.id   AF-A0AAW8KQ74-F1
#
_cell.length_a   1.000
_cell.length_b   1.000
_cell.length_c   1.000
_cell.angle_alpha   90.00
_cell.angle_beta   90.00
_cell.angle_gamma   90.00
#
_symmetry.space_group_name_H-M   'P 1'
#
loop_
_entity.id
_entity.type
_entity.pdbx_description
1 polymer ?
#
loop_
_entity_poly.entity_id
_entity_poly.type
_entity_poly.pdbx_seq_one_letter_code
_entity_poly.pdbx_strand_id
1 'polypeptide(L)'
;SAWAATNSIISNMAVGEYSEEGSTVVQVARSNLVQTTILPVYSLNLVAANNKTVVAGQAVYFNHILTNTSNETDQYTFTVSNNPTGDDFDFVNSSLMVYLDANNDGIPDGSA
;
A
#
# COMPACT_ATOMS: atom_id res chain seq x y z
N SER A 1 -5.55 11.06 5.88
CA SER A 1 -6.83 10.55 5.36
C SER A 1 -6.60 9.13 4.89
N ALA A 2 -7.38 8.16 5.36
CA ALA A 2 -7.36 6.81 4.80
C ALA A 2 -8.16 6.82 3.48
N TRP A 3 -7.63 6.20 2.43
CA TRP A 3 -8.36 6.03 1.18
C TRP A 3 -9.60 5.16 1.41
N ALA A 4 -10.65 5.34 0.62
CA ALA A 4 -11.77 4.42 0.61
C ALA A 4 -11.32 3.07 0.05
N ALA A 5 -11.75 1.97 0.68
CA ALA A 5 -11.35 0.61 0.31
C ALA A 5 -11.70 0.30 -1.16
N THR A 6 -10.74 -0.28 -1.91
CA THR A 6 -10.98 -0.71 -3.29
C THR A 6 -12.12 -1.72 -3.39
N ASN A 7 -12.72 -1.83 -4.58
CA ASN A 7 -13.83 -2.74 -4.90
C ASN A 7 -15.11 -2.49 -4.07
N SER A 8 -15.16 -1.38 -3.34
CA SER A 8 -16.38 -0.92 -2.68
C SER A 8 -17.34 -0.35 -3.72
N ILE A 9 -18.63 -0.66 -3.56
CA ILE A 9 -19.70 -0.11 -4.38
C ILE A 9 -20.47 0.92 -3.56
N ILE A 10 -20.52 2.15 -4.07
CA ILE A 10 -21.42 3.19 -3.57
C ILE A 10 -22.71 3.08 -4.36
N SER A 11 -23.83 2.89 -3.66
CA SER A 11 -25.16 2.71 -4.26
C SER A 11 -26.09 3.84 -3.82
N ASN A 12 -26.92 4.34 -4.75
CA ASN A 12 -27.95 5.32 -4.46
C ASN A 12 -29.29 4.93 -5.08
N MET A 13 -30.37 5.03 -4.32
CA MET A 13 -31.75 4.84 -4.77
C MET A 13 -32.66 5.70 -3.90
N ALA A 14 -33.46 6.57 -4.52
CA ALA A 14 -34.47 7.34 -3.82
C ALA A 14 -35.71 6.49 -3.57
N VAL A 15 -36.31 6.63 -2.40
CA VAL A 15 -37.57 5.98 -2.01
C VAL A 15 -38.52 7.06 -1.52
N GLY A 16 -39.74 7.06 -2.05
CA GLY A 16 -40.84 7.90 -1.59
C GLY A 16 -42.05 7.06 -1.22
N GLU A 17 -42.78 7.49 -0.21
CA GLU A 17 -44.03 6.85 0.24
C GLU A 17 -45.19 7.83 0.15
N TYR A 18 -46.36 7.33 -0.21
CA TYR A 18 -47.58 8.13 -0.34
C TYR A 18 -48.80 7.33 0.14
N SER A 19 -49.70 7.97 0.88
CA SER A 19 -51.01 7.45 1.23
C SER A 19 -52.08 8.51 1.01
N GLU A 20 -53.23 8.10 0.47
CA GLU A 20 -54.40 8.97 0.32
C GLU A 20 -55.16 9.13 1.64
N GLU A 21 -55.80 10.28 1.83
CA GLU A 21 -56.62 10.55 3.01
C GLU A 21 -57.78 9.55 3.10
N GLY A 22 -57.89 8.84 4.24
CA GLY A 22 -58.88 7.77 4.44
C GLY A 22 -58.46 6.38 3.94
N SER A 23 -57.30 6.26 3.26
CA SER A 23 -56.74 4.97 2.86
C SER A 23 -55.77 4.42 3.91
N THR A 24 -55.79 3.12 4.13
CA THR A 24 -54.78 2.40 4.94
C THR A 24 -53.62 1.87 4.09
N VAL A 25 -53.67 2.06 2.76
CA VAL A 25 -52.66 1.55 1.83
C VAL A 25 -51.58 2.61 1.60
N VAL A 26 -50.33 2.26 1.90
CA VAL A 26 -49.14 3.05 1.57
C VAL A 26 -48.56 2.55 0.26
N GLN A 27 -48.38 3.46 -0.71
CA GLN A 27 -47.70 3.20 -1.96
C GLN A 27 -46.24 3.61 -1.86
N VAL A 28 -45.34 2.80 -2.43
CA VAL A 28 -43.90 3.05 -2.41
C VAL A 28 -43.41 3.24 -3.84
N ALA A 29 -42.79 4.39 -4.11
CA ALA A 29 -42.09 4.66 -5.36
C ALA A 29 -40.57 4.56 -5.15
N ARG A 30 -39.87 3.95 -6.10
CA ARG A 30 -38.39 3.84 -6.09
C ARG A 30 -37.83 4.40 -7.39
N SER A 31 -36.75 5.15 -7.31
CA SER A 31 -35.95 5.48 -8.50
C SER A 31 -35.16 4.27 -8.98
N ASN A 32 -34.46 4.42 -10.11
CA ASN A 32 -33.44 3.47 -10.51
C ASN A 32 -32.27 3.47 -9.50
N LEU A 33 -31.61 2.32 -9.39
CA LEU A 33 -30.37 2.16 -8.66
C LEU A 33 -29.21 2.72 -9.49
N VAL A 34 -28.41 3.61 -8.90
CA VAL A 34 -27.15 4.08 -9.47
C VAL A 34 -26.01 3.51 -8.63
N GLN A 35 -24.99 2.97 -9.31
CA GLN A 35 -23.81 2.38 -8.66
C GLN A 35 -22.52 3.01 -9.16
N THR A 36 -21.57 3.20 -8.25
CA THR A 36 -20.21 3.63 -8.56
C THR A 36 -19.23 2.72 -7.84
N THR A 37 -18.28 2.17 -8.59
CA THR A 37 -17.26 1.27 -8.05
C THR A 37 -15.97 2.04 -7.79
N ILE A 38 -15.38 1.86 -6.62
CA ILE A 38 -14.05 2.37 -6.31
C ILE A 38 -13.02 1.44 -6.93
N LEU A 39 -12.22 1.97 -7.85
CA LEU A 39 -11.15 1.22 -8.53
C LEU A 39 -9.87 1.19 -7.68
N PRO A 40 -9.03 0.16 -7.85
CA PRO A 40 -7.73 0.12 -7.21
C PRO A 40 -6.80 1.19 -7.80
N VAL A 41 -6.04 1.84 -6.92
CA VAL A 41 -4.98 2.80 -7.24
C VAL A 41 -3.74 2.36 -6.50
N TYR A 42 -2.75 1.87 -7.25
CA TYR A 42 -1.50 1.35 -6.70
C TYR A 42 -0.49 2.47 -6.45
N SER A 43 0.11 2.49 -5.26
CA SER A 43 1.07 3.51 -4.85
C SER A 43 1.87 3.04 -3.63
N LEU A 44 3.16 3.37 -3.58
CA LEU A 44 4.04 3.07 -2.46
C LEU A 44 5.00 4.23 -2.19
N ASN A 45 5.58 4.22 -1.00
CA ASN A 45 6.71 5.06 -0.63
C ASN A 45 7.82 4.22 0.03
N LEU A 46 9.09 4.43 -0.35
CA LEU A 46 10.25 3.73 0.21
C LEU A 46 11.28 4.76 0.70
N VAL A 47 11.57 4.76 2.00
CA VAL A 47 12.47 5.73 2.65
C VAL A 47 13.28 5.08 3.77
N ALA A 48 14.43 5.57 4.20
CA ALA A 48 15.19 6.69 3.65
C ALA A 48 16.20 6.21 2.59
N ALA A 49 16.63 7.12 1.72
CA ALA A 49 17.85 6.90 0.94
C ALA A 49 19.04 7.15 1.87
N ASN A 50 19.70 6.08 2.30
CA ASN A 50 20.81 6.14 3.26
C ASN A 50 22.14 6.32 2.52
N ASN A 51 23.01 7.17 3.07
CA ASN A 51 24.43 7.20 2.72
C ASN A 51 25.24 6.93 3.99
N LYS A 52 26.20 6.00 3.93
CA LYS A 52 27.02 5.58 5.08
C LYS A 52 28.48 5.45 4.66
N THR A 53 29.37 6.04 5.46
CA THR A 53 30.81 5.80 5.36
C THR A 53 31.17 4.65 6.30
N VAL A 54 31.83 3.63 5.76
CA VAL A 54 32.23 2.43 6.50
C VAL A 54 33.67 2.06 6.18
N VAL A 55 34.28 1.24 7.03
CA VAL A 55 35.61 0.67 6.76
C VAL A 55 35.44 -0.60 5.93
N ALA A 56 36.34 -0.83 4.98
CA ALA A 56 36.34 -2.03 4.17
C ALA A 56 36.32 -3.32 5.03
N GLY A 57 35.49 -4.29 4.64
CA GLY A 57 35.34 -5.57 5.33
C GLY A 57 34.36 -5.58 6.51
N GLN A 58 33.77 -4.44 6.88
CA GLN A 58 32.68 -4.40 7.86
C GLN A 58 31.33 -4.72 7.22
N ALA A 59 30.47 -5.42 7.96
CA ALA A 59 29.06 -5.54 7.60
C ALA A 59 28.36 -4.19 7.78
N VAL A 60 27.49 -3.82 6.84
CA VAL A 60 26.73 -2.57 6.87
C VAL A 60 25.25 -2.86 6.60
N TYR A 61 24.39 -2.27 7.42
CA TYR A 61 22.94 -2.34 7.27
C TYR A 61 22.39 -1.02 6.74
N PHE A 62 21.58 -1.09 5.69
CA PHE A 62 20.85 0.04 5.11
C PHE A 62 19.35 -0.16 5.37
N ASN A 63 18.81 0.59 6.33
CA ASN A 63 17.45 0.37 6.80
C ASN A 63 16.46 1.19 5.96
N HIS A 64 15.42 0.53 5.46
CA HIS A 64 14.35 1.15 4.68
C HIS A 64 12.99 0.77 5.26
N ILE A 65 12.03 1.68 5.12
CA ILE A 65 10.63 1.56 5.46
C ILE A 65 9.87 1.66 4.14
N LEU A 66 9.21 0.57 3.76
CA LEU A 66 8.23 0.56 2.69
C LEU A 66 6.84 0.81 3.28
N THR A 67 6.18 1.87 2.84
CA THR A 67 4.79 2.17 3.19
C THR A 67 3.92 1.96 1.95
N ASN A 68 2.93 1.08 2.05
CA ASN A 68 1.87 0.99 1.05
C ASN A 68 0.96 2.23 1.20
N THR A 69 0.92 3.07 0.17
CA THR A 69 0.09 4.29 0.12
C THR A 69 -1.09 4.15 -0.84
N SER A 70 -1.31 2.94 -1.36
CA SER A 70 -2.42 2.59 -2.24
C SER A 70 -3.75 2.51 -1.47
N ASN A 71 -4.84 2.24 -2.18
CA ASN A 71 -6.14 1.91 -1.58
C ASN A 71 -6.42 0.41 -1.56
N GLU A 72 -5.39 -0.42 -1.74
CA GLU A 72 -5.50 -1.87 -1.75
C GLU A 72 -4.31 -2.57 -1.04
N THR A 73 -4.55 -3.77 -0.52
CA THR A 73 -3.50 -4.67 -0.03
C THR A 73 -2.62 -5.11 -1.19
N ASP A 74 -1.32 -4.87 -1.06
CA ASP A 74 -0.32 -5.20 -2.09
C ASP A 74 0.71 -6.20 -1.57
N GLN A 75 1.38 -6.85 -2.52
CA GLN A 75 2.56 -7.68 -2.27
C GLN A 75 3.76 -7.09 -3.02
N TYR A 76 4.89 -7.02 -2.34
CA TYR A 76 6.10 -6.40 -2.87
C TYR A 76 7.23 -7.41 -2.98
N THR A 77 7.94 -7.36 -4.09
CA THR A 77 9.19 -8.10 -4.30
C THR A 77 10.34 -7.12 -4.31
N PHE A 78 11.35 -7.39 -3.50
CA PHE A 78 12.55 -6.57 -3.44
C PHE A 78 13.67 -7.19 -4.27
N THR A 79 14.41 -6.34 -4.96
CA THR A 79 15.70 -6.68 -5.58
C THR A 79 16.74 -5.71 -5.08
N VAL A 80 17.95 -6.22 -4.86
CA VAL A 80 19.10 -5.42 -4.46
C VAL A 80 20.20 -5.63 -5.50
N SER A 81 20.84 -4.54 -5.90
CA SER A 81 21.94 -4.58 -6.87
C SER A 81 22.99 -3.53 -6.53
N ASN A 82 24.25 -3.88 -6.73
CA ASN A 82 25.34 -2.93 -6.73
C ASN A 82 25.25 -2.00 -7.95
N ASN A 83 25.53 -0.70 -7.78
CA ASN A 83 25.76 0.21 -8.91
C ASN A 83 27.26 0.25 -9.21
N PRO A 84 27.76 -0.32 -10.32
CA PRO A 84 29.19 -0.46 -10.58
C PRO A 84 29.83 0.81 -11.17
N THR A 85 29.17 1.96 -11.03
CA THR A 85 29.61 3.20 -11.66
C THR A 85 29.71 4.31 -10.63
N GLY A 86 30.79 5.09 -10.71
CA GLY A 86 30.99 6.28 -9.86
C GLY A 86 31.85 6.04 -8.62
N ASP A 87 32.41 4.85 -8.43
CA ASP A 87 33.40 4.54 -7.40
C ASP A 87 34.40 3.44 -7.82
N ASP A 88 35.33 3.11 -6.92
CA ASP A 88 36.37 2.08 -7.10
C ASP A 88 36.02 0.76 -6.37
N PHE A 89 34.79 0.57 -5.90
CA PHE A 89 34.42 -0.57 -5.04
C PHE A 89 33.07 -1.19 -5.42
N ASP A 90 33.11 -2.47 -5.80
CA ASP A 90 31.92 -3.25 -6.09
C ASP A 90 31.60 -4.26 -4.98
N PHE A 91 30.35 -4.28 -4.53
CA PHE A 91 29.86 -5.39 -3.71
C PHE A 91 29.73 -6.66 -4.55
N VAL A 92 30.09 -7.81 -3.97
CA VAL A 92 29.76 -9.11 -4.55
C VAL A 92 28.25 -9.27 -4.48
N ASN A 93 27.56 -9.46 -5.61
CA ASN A 93 26.08 -9.52 -5.61
C ASN A 93 25.52 -10.58 -4.63
N SER A 94 26.21 -11.70 -4.43
CA SER A 94 25.80 -12.72 -3.46
C SER A 94 25.95 -12.32 -1.99
N SER A 95 26.62 -11.21 -1.68
CA SER A 95 26.69 -10.64 -0.32
C SER A 95 25.60 -9.60 -0.05
N LEU A 96 24.83 -9.21 -1.07
CA LEU A 96 23.72 -8.28 -0.92
C LEU A 96 22.46 -9.08 -0.62
N MET A 97 21.86 -8.83 0.55
CA MET A 97 20.68 -9.53 1.03
C MET A 97 19.68 -8.50 1.58
N VAL A 98 18.40 -8.78 1.43
CA VAL A 98 17.30 -7.96 1.98
C VAL A 98 16.67 -8.75 3.12
N TYR A 99 16.62 -8.14 4.30
CA TYR A 99 16.04 -8.76 5.49
C TYR A 99 14.82 -7.98 5.94
N LEU A 100 13.87 -8.69 6.56
CA LEU A 100 12.77 -8.06 7.28
C LEU A 100 13.27 -7.61 8.66
N ASP A 101 12.97 -6.36 8.99
CA ASP A 101 13.04 -5.78 10.34
C ASP A 101 11.59 -5.44 10.71
N ALA A 102 10.94 -6.34 11.45
CA ALA A 102 9.52 -6.25 11.78
C ALA A 102 9.28 -5.37 13.01
N ASN A 103 10.27 -5.24 13.88
CA ASN A 103 10.19 -4.46 15.12
C ASN A 103 10.71 -3.01 14.95
N ASN A 104 11.32 -2.68 13.80
CA ASN A 104 11.93 -1.40 13.45
C ASN A 104 13.06 -0.96 14.38
N ASP A 105 13.85 -1.90 14.91
CA ASP A 105 15.02 -1.61 15.77
C ASP A 105 16.32 -1.40 14.97
N GLY A 106 16.27 -1.62 13.66
CA GLY A 106 17.39 -1.48 12.75
C GLY A 106 18.30 -2.71 12.68
N ILE A 107 17.89 -3.84 13.26
CA ILE A 107 18.55 -5.14 13.24
C ILE A 107 17.64 -6.13 12.48
N PRO A 108 18.19 -6.95 11.57
CA PRO A 108 17.41 -8.01 10.92
C PRO A 108 16.78 -8.99 11.91
N ASP A 109 15.47 -9.24 11.79
CA ASP A 109 14.73 -10.14 12.69
C ASP A 109 14.73 -11.61 12.22
N GLY A 110 15.29 -11.92 11.05
CA GLY A 110 15.22 -13.26 10.47
C GLY A 110 16.17 -13.51 9.30
N SER A 111 15.90 -14.60 8.58
CA SER A 111 16.62 -14.94 7.34
C SER A 111 16.17 -14.05 6.19
N ALA A 112 17.09 -13.74 5.28
CA ALA A 112 16.79 -13.13 4.00
C ALA A 112 16.27 -14.16 2.99
#